data_AF-A0A2A5QUI3-F1
#
_entry.id   AF-A0A2A5QUI3-F1
#
_cell.length_a   1.000
_cell.length_b   1.000
_cell.length_c   1.000
_cell.angle_alpha   90.00
_cell.angle_beta   90.00
_cell.angle_gamma   90.00
#
_symmetry.space_group_name_H-M   'P 1'
#
loop_
_entity.id
_entity.type
_entity.pdbx_description
1 polymer ?
#
loop_
_entity_poly.entity_id
_entity_poly.type
_entity_poly.pdbx_seq_one_letter_code
_entity_poly.pdbx_strand_id
1 'polypeptide(L)'
;MNRRSYLAVASLTVSSLIAGCSSDKPTEPECHLMHEIVESPEDYGEPVDTYRYETLSSDAQRVVEEVVTKGSYSTTNQSLESTEFRYWDTTTVYNVTYQNETHVLLTYTGGGCESQ
;
A
#
# COMPACT_ATOMS: atom_id res chain seq x y z
N MET A 1 57.57 21.33 38.93
CA MET A 1 56.91 21.01 40.21
C MET A 1 55.59 20.34 39.93
N ASN A 2 55.35 19.24 40.63
CA ASN A 2 54.27 18.27 40.49
C ASN A 2 52.86 18.87 40.64
N ARG A 3 51.90 18.40 39.84
CA ARG A 3 50.52 18.18 40.31
C ARG A 3 49.97 16.85 39.79
N ARG A 4 49.68 15.98 40.76
CA ARG A 4 49.06 14.66 40.66
C ARG A 4 47.54 14.81 40.69
N SER A 5 46.86 13.92 39.94
CA SER A 5 45.52 13.31 40.17
C SER A 5 44.34 14.29 40.37
N TYR A 6 43.07 14.02 40.06
CA TYR A 6 42.22 12.86 40.38
C TYR A 6 41.08 12.77 39.35
N LEU A 7 40.86 11.59 38.76
CA LEU A 7 39.59 11.29 38.09
C LEU A 7 38.60 10.85 39.17
N ALA A 8 37.62 11.70 39.45
CA ALA A 8 36.54 11.40 40.38
C ALA A 8 35.55 10.43 39.73
N VAL A 9 35.41 9.27 40.34
CA VAL A 9 34.32 8.31 40.12
C VAL A 9 33.12 8.77 40.95
N ALA A 10 31.95 8.92 40.32
CA ALA A 10 30.63 9.02 40.95
C ALA A 10 29.57 9.02 39.83
N SER A 11 28.42 8.36 39.87
CA SER A 11 27.84 7.31 40.69
C SER A 11 26.68 6.77 39.85
N LEU A 12 26.45 5.46 39.88
CA LEU A 12 25.31 4.81 39.23
C LEU A 12 24.00 5.34 39.82
N THR A 13 23.23 6.13 39.07
CA THR A 13 21.79 6.24 39.31
C THR A 13 21.08 5.30 38.35
N VAL A 14 20.82 4.09 38.84
CA VAL A 14 19.84 3.18 38.25
C VAL A 14 18.48 3.80 38.50
N SER A 15 18.04 4.65 37.56
CA SER A 15 16.64 5.01 37.47
C SER A 15 15.94 3.77 36.93
N SER A 16 15.30 3.03 37.84
CA SER A 16 14.28 2.04 37.52
C SER A 16 13.13 2.77 36.83
N LEU A 17 13.28 3.05 35.54
CA LEU A 17 12.15 3.37 34.69
C LEU A 17 11.30 2.10 34.72
N ILE A 18 10.18 2.24 35.41
CA ILE A 18 9.05 1.33 35.35
C ILE A 18 8.82 1.14 33.85
N ALA A 19 9.21 -0.01 33.33
CA ALA A 19 8.81 -0.45 32.01
C ALA A 19 7.30 -0.60 32.12
N GLY A 20 6.58 0.49 31.89
CA GLY A 20 5.24 0.41 31.39
C GLY A 20 5.38 -0.41 30.13
N CYS A 21 4.96 -1.68 30.20
CA CYS A 21 4.64 -2.44 29.03
C CYS A 21 3.57 -1.61 28.30
N SER A 22 4.02 -0.71 27.43
CA SER A 22 3.18 -0.22 26.36
C SER A 22 2.88 -1.49 25.59
N SER A 23 1.69 -2.05 25.83
CA SER A 23 1.04 -2.90 24.85
C SER A 23 0.75 -2.00 23.65
N ASP A 24 1.80 -1.62 22.94
CA ASP A 24 1.72 -1.26 21.55
C ASP A 24 1.36 -2.57 20.88
N LYS A 25 0.04 -2.84 20.82
CA LYS A 25 -0.46 -3.73 19.79
C LYS A 25 0.13 -3.18 18.50
N PRO A 26 0.86 -3.98 17.69
CA PRO A 26 1.20 -3.52 16.35
C PRO A 26 -0.13 -3.16 15.71
N THR A 27 -0.33 -1.88 15.40
CA THR A 27 -1.40 -1.49 14.48
C THR A 27 -1.06 -2.25 13.21
N GLU A 28 -1.83 -3.29 12.90
CA GLU A 28 -1.67 -3.98 11.62
C GLU A 28 -1.76 -2.90 10.53
N PRO A 29 -0.84 -2.89 9.56
CA PRO A 29 -0.90 -1.91 8.49
C PRO A 29 -2.25 -2.03 7.80
N GLU A 30 -3.01 -0.93 7.74
CA GLU A 30 -4.22 -0.90 6.91
C GLU A 30 -3.77 -0.97 5.46
N CYS A 31 -3.86 -2.16 4.86
CA CYS A 31 -3.42 -2.37 3.49
C CYS A 31 -4.33 -1.62 2.53
N HIS A 32 -3.78 -0.59 1.89
CA HIS A 32 -4.48 0.20 0.89
C HIS A 32 -4.56 -0.58 -0.41
N LEU A 33 -5.75 -0.66 -1.00
CA LEU A 33 -5.93 -1.05 -2.39
C LEU A 33 -5.59 0.15 -3.27
N MET A 34 -4.62 -0.01 -4.16
CA MET A 34 -4.13 1.02 -5.07
C MET A 34 -4.58 0.70 -6.49
N HIS A 35 -5.01 1.73 -7.21
CA HIS A 35 -5.44 1.70 -8.60
C HIS A 35 -4.81 2.86 -9.35
N GLU A 36 -4.23 2.61 -10.51
CA GLU A 36 -3.58 3.65 -11.30
C GLU A 36 -3.77 3.40 -12.80
N ILE A 37 -4.14 4.45 -13.55
CA ILE A 37 -4.13 4.39 -15.02
C ILE A 37 -2.77 4.88 -15.52
N VAL A 38 -2.13 4.05 -16.34
CA VAL A 38 -0.87 4.38 -17.00
C VAL A 38 -1.03 4.44 -18.52
N GLU A 39 -0.16 5.20 -19.19
CA GLU A 39 -0.21 5.39 -20.64
C GLU A 39 0.30 4.17 -21.43
N SER A 40 1.23 3.39 -20.86
CA SER A 40 1.83 2.22 -21.51
C SER A 40 2.08 1.09 -20.51
N PRO A 41 1.78 -0.17 -20.88
CA PRO A 41 2.07 -1.33 -20.04
C PRO A 41 3.56 -1.75 -20.12
N GLU A 42 4.35 -1.22 -21.05
CA GLU A 42 5.74 -1.67 -21.31
C GLU A 42 6.65 -1.60 -20.07
N ASP A 43 6.39 -0.66 -19.15
CA ASP A 43 7.14 -0.48 -17.92
C ASP A 43 6.69 -1.40 -16.77
N TYR A 44 5.52 -2.05 -16.90
CA TYR A 44 4.86 -2.80 -15.83
C TYR A 44 4.55 -4.26 -16.18
N GLY A 45 4.69 -4.64 -17.45
CA GLY A 45 4.47 -5.99 -17.95
C GLY A 45 3.14 -6.15 -18.70
N GLU A 46 2.92 -7.35 -19.24
CA GLU A 46 1.72 -7.66 -20.00
C GLU A 46 0.48 -7.73 -19.09
N PRO A 47 -0.69 -7.23 -19.54
CA PRO A 47 -1.96 -7.37 -18.84
C PRO A 47 -2.30 -8.83 -18.56
N VAL A 48 -2.65 -9.15 -17.31
CA VAL A 48 -3.03 -10.52 -16.92
C VAL A 48 -4.45 -10.86 -17.36
N ASP A 49 -5.31 -9.85 -17.57
CA ASP A 49 -6.67 -9.99 -18.08
C ASP A 49 -7.14 -8.71 -18.78
N THR A 50 -8.23 -8.82 -19.54
CA THR A 50 -8.87 -7.71 -20.25
C THR A 50 -10.37 -7.70 -19.99
N TYR A 51 -10.88 -6.60 -19.42
CA TYR A 51 -12.28 -6.45 -19.07
C TYR A 51 -12.98 -5.37 -19.89
N ARG A 52 -14.28 -5.59 -20.13
CA ARG A 52 -15.19 -4.52 -20.53
C ARG A 52 -15.82 -3.94 -19.27
N TYR A 53 -15.89 -2.61 -19.17
CA TYR A 53 -16.49 -1.93 -18.02
C TYR A 53 -17.90 -2.47 -17.69
N GLU A 54 -18.73 -2.75 -18.70
CA GLU A 54 -20.10 -3.24 -18.49
C GLU A 54 -20.19 -4.65 -17.89
N THR A 55 -19.09 -5.41 -17.95
CA THR A 55 -19.02 -6.80 -17.42
C THR A 55 -18.47 -6.87 -16.00
N LEU A 56 -17.91 -5.77 -15.50
CA LEU A 56 -17.39 -5.67 -14.14
C LEU A 56 -18.52 -5.62 -13.11
N SER A 57 -18.25 -6.12 -11.91
CA SER A 57 -19.08 -5.90 -10.73
C SER A 57 -19.23 -4.40 -10.43
N SER A 58 -20.30 -4.03 -9.72
CA SER A 58 -20.58 -2.62 -9.40
C SER A 58 -19.47 -1.95 -8.59
N ASP A 59 -18.77 -2.71 -7.74
CA ASP A 59 -17.62 -2.19 -6.98
C ASP A 59 -16.40 -1.95 -7.88
N ALA A 60 -16.10 -2.88 -8.79
CA ALA A 60 -15.05 -2.70 -9.80
C ALA A 60 -15.36 -1.55 -10.76
N GLN A 61 -16.62 -1.37 -11.16
CA GLN A 61 -17.05 -0.23 -11.97
C GLN A 61 -16.79 1.09 -11.26
N ARG A 62 -17.11 1.18 -9.96
CA ARG A 62 -16.87 2.39 -9.16
C ARG A 62 -15.37 2.72 -9.08
N VAL A 63 -14.53 1.70 -8.91
CA VAL A 63 -13.07 1.86 -8.94
C VAL A 63 -12.59 2.41 -10.29
N VAL A 64 -13.08 1.83 -11.39
CA VAL A 64 -12.70 2.25 -12.76
C VAL A 64 -13.13 3.71 -13.02
N GLU A 65 -14.33 4.10 -12.61
CA GLU A 65 -14.80 5.48 -12.74
C GLU A 65 -13.92 6.47 -11.97
N GLU A 66 -13.58 6.14 -10.73
CA GLU A 66 -12.73 6.95 -9.87
C GLU A 66 -11.32 7.11 -10.44
N VAL A 67 -10.70 5.99 -10.85
CA VAL A 67 -9.32 5.99 -11.34
C VAL A 67 -9.19 6.62 -12.73
N VAL A 68 -10.15 6.42 -13.64
CA VAL A 68 -10.15 7.10 -14.96
C VAL A 68 -10.32 8.61 -14.80
N THR A 69 -11.11 9.06 -13.81
CA THR A 69 -11.32 10.49 -13.56
C THR A 69 -10.11 11.15 -12.89
N LYS A 70 -9.43 10.43 -11.99
CA LYS A 70 -8.37 10.99 -11.13
C LYS A 70 -6.95 10.62 -11.57
N GLY A 71 -6.80 9.67 -12.48
CA GLY A 71 -5.53 9.02 -12.83
C GLY A 71 -5.07 7.98 -11.81
N SER A 72 -5.31 8.22 -10.51
CA SER A 72 -5.02 7.25 -9.44
C SER A 72 -6.10 7.28 -8.36
N TYR A 73 -6.32 6.13 -7.73
CA TYR A 73 -7.26 5.95 -6.63
C TYR A 73 -6.66 5.00 -5.58
N SER A 74 -6.81 5.34 -4.30
CA SER A 74 -6.32 4.56 -3.16
C SER A 74 -7.40 4.48 -2.09
N THR A 75 -7.58 3.30 -1.50
CA THR A 75 -8.62 3.07 -0.50
C THR A 75 -8.25 1.95 0.46
N THR A 76 -8.59 2.07 1.74
CA THR A 76 -8.52 0.97 2.72
C THR A 76 -9.82 0.17 2.79
N ASN A 77 -10.83 0.55 2.00
CA ASN A 77 -12.11 -0.13 2.00
C ASN A 77 -12.02 -1.47 1.26
N GLN A 78 -11.80 -2.55 2.02
CA GLN A 78 -11.74 -3.92 1.51
C GLN A 78 -13.04 -4.39 0.83
N SER A 79 -14.16 -3.70 1.03
CA SER A 79 -15.38 -3.99 0.25
C SER A 79 -15.22 -3.71 -1.25
N LEU A 80 -14.15 -3.01 -1.67
CA LEU A 80 -13.82 -2.73 -3.06
C LEU A 80 -12.77 -3.69 -3.62
N GLU A 81 -12.33 -4.69 -2.83
CA GLU A 81 -11.58 -5.83 -3.34
C GLU A 81 -12.52 -6.69 -4.19
N SER A 82 -12.62 -6.34 -5.46
CA SER A 82 -13.42 -7.05 -6.44
C SER A 82 -12.68 -8.30 -6.92
N THR A 83 -13.43 -9.37 -7.24
CA THR A 83 -12.86 -10.64 -7.72
C THR A 83 -12.08 -10.53 -9.03
N GLU A 84 -12.32 -9.46 -9.79
CA GLU A 84 -11.73 -9.15 -11.07
C GLU A 84 -10.31 -8.58 -10.92
N PHE A 85 -10.01 -7.95 -9.78
CA PHE A 85 -8.72 -7.32 -9.53
C PHE A 85 -7.99 -8.02 -8.40
N ARG A 86 -6.73 -8.35 -8.63
CA ARG A 86 -5.85 -8.95 -7.63
C ARG A 86 -4.94 -7.87 -7.07
N TYR A 87 -4.73 -7.91 -5.77
CA TYR A 87 -3.91 -6.93 -5.08
C TYR A 87 -2.72 -7.66 -4.46
N TRP A 88 -1.56 -7.46 -5.05
CA TRP A 88 -0.30 -8.01 -4.55
C TRP A 88 0.60 -6.87 -4.08
N ASP A 89 1.70 -7.23 -3.42
CA ASP A 89 2.78 -6.29 -3.09
C ASP A 89 3.37 -5.60 -4.33
N THR A 90 3.26 -6.27 -5.48
CA THR A 90 3.71 -5.76 -6.79
C THR A 90 2.52 -5.41 -7.67
N THR A 91 2.76 -4.51 -8.64
CA THR A 91 1.76 -4.11 -9.64
C THR A 91 1.26 -5.31 -10.44
N THR A 92 -0.05 -5.42 -10.56
CA THR A 92 -0.74 -6.31 -11.51
C THR A 92 -1.40 -5.46 -12.58
N VAL A 93 -1.19 -5.83 -13.84
CA VAL A 93 -1.62 -5.04 -15.00
C VAL A 93 -2.91 -5.62 -15.57
N TYR A 94 -3.87 -4.76 -15.89
CA TYR A 94 -5.14 -5.10 -16.52
C TYR A 94 -5.44 -4.14 -17.67
N ASN A 95 -6.15 -4.63 -18.69
CA ASN A 95 -6.78 -3.74 -19.66
C ASN A 95 -8.25 -3.58 -19.30
N VAL A 96 -8.75 -2.34 -19.26
CA VAL A 96 -10.16 -2.06 -19.04
C VAL A 96 -10.68 -1.15 -20.14
N THR A 97 -11.66 -1.63 -20.90
CA THR A 97 -12.36 -0.82 -21.90
C THR A 97 -13.50 -0.05 -21.26
N TYR A 98 -13.38 1.28 -21.19
CA TYR A 98 -14.39 2.23 -20.69
C TYR A 98 -14.69 3.26 -21.77
N GLN A 99 -15.98 3.47 -22.10
CA GLN A 99 -16.40 4.43 -23.14
C GLN A 99 -15.73 4.24 -24.52
N ASN A 100 -15.44 3.00 -24.91
CA ASN A 100 -14.70 2.61 -26.13
C ASN A 100 -13.20 2.97 -26.14
N GLU A 101 -12.65 3.45 -25.03
CA GLU A 101 -11.21 3.62 -24.83
C GLU A 101 -10.69 2.47 -23.94
N THR A 102 -9.51 1.94 -24.25
CA THR A 102 -8.87 0.91 -23.42
C THR A 102 -7.80 1.56 -22.57
N HIS A 103 -7.99 1.49 -21.26
CA HIS A 103 -7.03 1.99 -20.28
C HIS A 103 -6.22 0.84 -19.68
N VAL A 104 -4.95 1.10 -19.41
CA VAL A 104 -4.09 0.17 -18.67
C VAL A 104 -4.22 0.49 -17.19
N LEU A 105 -4.84 -0.43 -16.44
CA LEU A 105 -5.06 -0.32 -15.01
C LEU A 105 -4.01 -1.14 -14.25
N LEU A 106 -3.29 -0.50 -13.34
CA LEU A 106 -2.43 -1.15 -12.36
C LEU A 106 -3.17 -1.31 -11.05
N THR A 107 -3.06 -2.47 -10.43
CA THR A 107 -3.51 -2.72 -9.05
C THR A 107 -2.38 -3.25 -8.18
N TYR A 108 -2.31 -2.78 -6.93
CA TYR A 108 -1.35 -3.25 -5.94
C TYR A 108 -1.79 -2.84 -4.53
N THR A 109 -1.17 -3.43 -3.51
CA THR A 109 -1.31 -2.99 -2.12
C THR A 109 -0.14 -2.12 -1.67
N GLY A 110 1.06 -2.48 -2.15
CA GLY A 110 2.33 -1.86 -1.80
C GLY A 110 2.84 -2.24 -0.41
N GLY A 111 4.16 -2.31 -0.25
CA GLY A 111 4.80 -2.26 1.06
C GLY A 111 4.75 -3.52 1.95
N GLY A 112 4.50 -4.72 1.42
CA GLY A 112 4.46 -5.96 2.22
C GLY A 112 3.06 -6.31 2.76
N CYS A 113 2.05 -5.80 2.08
CA CYS A 113 0.63 -6.02 2.33
C CYS A 113 0.11 -7.06 1.34
N GLU A 114 0.26 -8.36 1.61
CA GLU A 114 -0.50 -9.36 0.83
C GLU A 114 -1.98 -9.24 1.22
N SER A 115 -2.88 -8.97 0.27
CA SER A 115 -4.32 -9.15 0.55
C SER A 115 -4.57 -10.64 0.75
N GLN A 116 -5.18 -10.99 1.89
CA GLN A 116 -5.43 -12.39 2.31
C GLN A 116 -6.71 -12.95 1.70
#